data_AF-A0ABC9FPM3-F1
#
_entry.id   AF-A0ABC9FPM3-F1
#
_cell.length_a   1.000
_cell.length_b   1.000
_cell.length_c   1.000
_cell.angle_alpha   90.00
_cell.angle_beta   90.00
_cell.angle_gamma   90.00
#
_symmetry.space_group_name_H-M   'P 1'
#
loop_
_entity.id
_entity.type
_entity.pdbx_description
1 polymer ?
#
loop_
_entity_poly.entity_id
_entity_poly.type
_entity_poly.pdbx_seq_one_letter_code
_entity_poly.pdbx_strand_id
1 'polypeptide(L)'
;MAGKDFWGFPGWRVAFMMVALVSLIIGILVYLYATDPRRIPSNHLLDEDDYERFHLSSKDVLPSPSIWRESWVATTSVMKVKTFQIIVLQGIIGSLPWTAIVFFTMWFELIGFDNNSSAALNSLFAIGCASGAFIGGVIADRLSKHYPDSARVMCAQFSAFMGIPFSWILLTVIPQSVDYWYAFAFTLFFMGITISWCATSANNPIFAEVVPPKHRTMIYAFDRAFEGSFASLAAPAVGLVTEKIYGYDAKTVNLANGSAEGAYALSRGLLTMMIVPFGVCVLFYSPLYLVFKRDRENAKLASFKEQELV
;
A
#
# COMPACT_ATOMS: atom_id res chain seq x y z
N MET A 1 -22.62 -6.22 12.73
CA MET A 1 -22.32 -6.10 14.18
C MET A 1 -22.41 -4.67 14.71
N ALA A 2 -21.96 -3.64 13.97
CA ALA A 2 -21.90 -2.26 14.49
C ALA A 2 -23.25 -1.61 14.84
N GLY A 3 -24.35 -1.98 14.16
CA GLY A 3 -25.69 -1.41 14.39
C GLY A 3 -26.56 -2.14 15.43
N LYS A 4 -25.99 -3.07 16.20
CA LYS A 4 -26.70 -3.81 17.25
C LYS A 4 -26.04 -3.55 18.60
N ASP A 5 -26.86 -3.45 19.64
CA ASP A 5 -26.37 -3.39 21.02
C ASP A 5 -26.18 -4.81 21.55
N PHE A 6 -24.98 -5.08 22.04
CA PHE A 6 -24.63 -6.34 22.68
C PHE A 6 -24.44 -6.07 24.16
N TRP A 7 -25.36 -6.59 24.99
CA TRP A 7 -25.27 -6.49 26.46
C TRP A 7 -25.13 -5.03 26.95
N GLY A 8 -25.86 -4.11 26.33
CA GLY A 8 -25.81 -2.67 26.64
C GLY A 8 -24.59 -1.92 26.07
N PHE A 9 -23.67 -2.61 25.38
CA PHE A 9 -22.56 -1.98 24.67
C PHE A 9 -22.88 -1.83 23.17
N PRO A 10 -22.60 -0.66 22.59
CA PRO A 10 -22.64 -0.48 21.14
C PRO A 10 -21.72 -1.48 20.44
N GLY A 11 -22.22 -2.15 19.41
CA GLY A 11 -21.50 -3.24 18.74
C GLY A 11 -20.14 -2.87 18.15
N TRP A 12 -19.88 -1.59 17.84
CA TRP A 12 -18.56 -1.12 17.41
C TRP A 12 -17.49 -1.25 18.51
N ARG A 13 -17.85 -1.10 19.79
CA ARG A 13 -16.91 -1.29 20.92
C ARG A 13 -16.50 -2.74 21.06
N VAL A 14 -17.47 -3.64 20.90
CA VAL A 14 -17.23 -5.09 20.93
C VAL A 14 -16.31 -5.50 19.78
N ALA A 15 -16.50 -4.93 18.59
CA ALA A 15 -15.59 -5.16 17.47
C ALA A 15 -14.14 -4.77 17.78
N PHE A 16 -13.90 -3.61 18.39
CA PHE A 16 -12.54 -3.20 18.80
C PHE A 16 -11.94 -4.13 19.85
N MET A 17 -12.72 -4.57 20.85
CA MET A 17 -12.24 -5.52 21.86
C MET A 17 -11.84 -6.86 21.24
N MET A 18 -12.61 -7.37 20.27
CA MET A 18 -12.28 -8.60 19.54
C MET A 18 -10.98 -8.46 18.75
N VAL A 19 -10.80 -7.36 18.02
CA VAL A 19 -9.57 -7.11 17.26
C VAL A 19 -8.35 -6.95 18.17
N ALA A 20 -8.51 -6.31 19.33
CA ALA A 20 -7.46 -6.18 20.33
C ALA A 20 -7.05 -7.55 20.91
N LEU A 21 -8.02 -8.42 21.21
CA LEU A 21 -7.74 -9.77 21.70
C LEU A 21 -6.96 -10.61 20.67
N VAL A 22 -7.37 -10.57 19.40
CA VAL A 22 -6.66 -11.27 18.32
C VAL A 22 -5.23 -10.74 18.18
N SER A 23 -5.05 -9.41 18.22
CA SER A 23 -3.72 -8.78 18.18
C SER A 23 -2.83 -9.20 19.36
N LEU A 24 -3.40 -9.34 20.56
CA LEU A 24 -2.68 -9.82 21.74
C LEU A 24 -2.19 -11.26 21.55
N ILE A 25 -3.07 -12.14 21.04
CA ILE A 25 -2.71 -13.55 20.75
C ILE A 25 -1.57 -13.61 19.73
N ILE A 26 -1.66 -12.83 18.65
CA ILE A 26 -0.59 -12.75 17.64
C ILE A 26 0.72 -12.25 18.28
N GLY A 27 0.66 -11.23 19.13
CA GLY A 27 1.83 -10.72 19.85
C GLY A 27 2.50 -11.78 20.73
N ILE A 28 1.71 -12.58 21.44
CA ILE A 28 2.23 -13.71 22.25
C ILE A 28 2.87 -14.78 21.35
N LEU A 29 2.23 -15.13 20.23
CA LEU A 29 2.78 -16.10 19.28
C LEU A 29 4.11 -15.62 18.69
N VAL A 30 4.20 -14.34 18.32
CA VAL A 30 5.45 -13.75 17.84
C VAL A 30 6.52 -13.80 18.94
N TYR A 31 6.17 -13.47 20.18
CA TYR A 31 7.12 -13.55 21.30
C TYR A 31 7.66 -14.98 21.54
N LEU A 32 6.80 -15.99 21.41
CA LEU A 32 7.18 -17.38 21.67
C LEU A 32 7.93 -18.03 20.50
N TYR A 33 7.56 -17.72 19.25
CA TYR A 33 8.05 -18.44 18.06
C TYR A 33 9.01 -17.64 17.18
N ALA A 34 9.00 -16.30 17.23
CA ALA A 34 9.89 -15.51 16.40
C ALA A 34 11.33 -15.58 16.94
N THR A 35 12.20 -16.19 16.13
CA THR A 35 13.64 -16.26 16.44
C THR A 35 14.34 -15.07 15.80
N ASP A 36 15.11 -14.31 16.57
CA ASP A 36 15.94 -13.24 16.03
C ASP A 36 17.15 -13.85 15.29
N PRO A 37 17.27 -13.65 13.96
CA PRO A 37 18.40 -14.17 13.19
C PRO A 37 19.76 -13.59 13.62
N ARG A 38 19.79 -12.45 14.33
CA ARG A 38 21.04 -11.88 14.87
C ARG A 38 21.57 -12.64 16.09
N ARG A 39 20.76 -13.53 16.67
CA ARG A 39 21.09 -14.31 17.87
C ARG A 39 21.64 -15.70 17.58
N ILE A 40 21.78 -16.11 16.32
CA ILE A 40 22.40 -17.40 15.99
C ILE A 40 23.88 -17.30 16.37
N PRO A 41 24.36 -17.99 17.43
CA PRO A 41 25.79 -18.16 17.62
C PRO A 41 26.23 -19.09 16.49
N SER A 42 27.17 -18.64 15.67
CA SER A 42 27.77 -19.44 14.60
C SER A 42 28.45 -20.68 15.21
N ASN A 43 27.72 -21.74 15.49
CA ASN A 43 28.26 -23.02 15.94
C ASN A 43 28.62 -23.90 14.74
N HIS A 44 29.39 -23.34 13.80
CA HIS A 44 30.00 -24.11 12.73
C HIS A 44 31.40 -23.56 12.41
N LEU A 45 32.40 -24.20 13.03
CA LEU A 45 33.70 -24.55 12.45
C LEU A 45 34.35 -23.49 11.54
N LEU A 46 34.65 -22.31 12.07
CA LEU A 46 35.61 -21.39 11.46
C LEU A 46 36.71 -21.12 12.49
N ASP A 47 37.96 -21.25 12.02
CA ASP A 47 39.20 -21.18 12.78
C ASP A 47 39.22 -20.03 13.82
N GLU A 48 39.83 -20.31 14.98
CA GLU A 48 39.92 -19.41 16.15
C GLU A 48 40.49 -18.01 15.83
N ASP A 49 41.13 -17.82 14.68
CA ASP A 49 41.70 -16.53 14.27
C ASP A 49 40.66 -15.48 13.80
N ASP A 50 39.47 -15.89 13.32
CA ASP A 50 38.43 -14.94 12.88
C ASP A 50 37.52 -14.47 14.03
N TYR A 51 37.48 -15.24 15.13
CA TYR A 51 36.70 -14.89 16.33
C TYR A 51 37.29 -13.71 17.09
N GLU A 52 38.62 -13.58 17.18
CA GLU A 52 39.24 -12.40 17.80
C GLU A 52 38.97 -11.14 16.99
N ARG A 53 38.94 -11.22 15.65
CA ARG A 53 38.69 -10.06 14.78
C ARG A 53 37.26 -9.55 14.89
N PHE A 54 36.28 -10.44 15.08
CA PHE A 54 34.87 -10.07 15.25
C PHE A 54 34.55 -9.62 16.69
N HIS A 55 35.19 -10.22 17.71
CA HIS A 55 34.99 -9.83 19.11
C HIS A 55 35.70 -8.54 19.50
N LEU A 56 36.86 -8.23 18.90
CA LEU A 56 37.50 -6.91 19.04
C LEU A 56 36.66 -5.79 18.40
N SER A 57 35.87 -6.09 17.36
CA SER A 57 34.95 -5.13 16.75
C SER A 57 33.63 -4.94 17.53
N SER A 58 33.32 -5.81 18.49
CA SER A 58 32.03 -5.80 19.20
C SER A 58 32.11 -5.25 20.63
N LYS A 59 33.31 -4.98 21.15
CA LYS A 59 33.52 -4.53 22.54
C LYS A 59 33.55 -3.01 22.72
N ASP A 60 33.47 -2.23 21.64
CA ASP A 60 33.31 -0.77 21.71
C ASP A 60 31.84 -0.38 21.70
N VAL A 61 31.13 -0.75 22.78
CA VAL A 61 29.78 -0.25 23.09
C VAL A 61 29.89 1.10 23.80
N LEU A 62 30.31 2.11 23.04
CA LEU A 62 29.84 3.48 23.20
C LEU A 62 28.92 3.75 22.01
N PRO A 63 27.85 4.57 22.13
CA PRO A 63 27.00 4.89 20.99
C PRO A 63 27.84 5.69 19.98
N SER A 64 28.41 4.99 19.00
CA SER A 64 29.30 5.59 18.03
C SER A 64 28.51 6.63 17.20
N PRO A 65 29.01 7.88 17.06
CA PRO A 65 28.46 8.86 16.12
C PRO A 65 28.50 8.35 14.66
N SER A 66 29.12 7.20 14.40
CA SER A 66 29.17 6.56 13.08
C SER A 66 27.84 5.93 12.65
N ILE A 67 27.02 5.34 13.53
CA ILE A 67 25.78 4.66 13.09
C ILE A 67 24.77 5.65 12.50
N TRP A 68 24.62 6.82 13.12
CA TRP A 68 23.76 7.89 12.62
C TRP A 68 24.30 8.46 11.31
N ARG A 69 25.61 8.63 11.22
CA ARG A 69 26.28 9.13 10.01
C ARG A 69 26.22 8.11 8.86
N GLU A 70 26.43 6.83 9.13
CA GLU A 70 26.30 5.71 8.19
C GLU A 70 24.85 5.58 7.72
N SER A 71 23.89 5.67 8.64
CA SER A 71 22.46 5.69 8.32
C SER A 71 22.09 6.92 7.49
N TRP A 72 22.64 8.09 7.80
CA TRP A 72 22.42 9.33 7.05
C TRP A 72 23.02 9.27 5.65
N VAL A 73 24.23 8.74 5.51
CA VAL A 73 24.90 8.54 4.22
C VAL A 73 24.14 7.50 3.38
N ALA A 74 23.72 6.39 3.98
CA ALA A 74 22.87 5.39 3.33
C ALA A 74 21.55 6.02 2.87
N THR A 75 20.87 6.76 3.75
CA THR A 75 19.62 7.48 3.44
C THR A 75 19.81 8.47 2.30
N THR A 76 20.88 9.25 2.32
CA THR A 76 21.18 10.24 1.28
C THR A 76 21.51 9.56 -0.06
N SER A 77 22.15 8.40 -0.03
CA SER A 77 22.43 7.58 -1.22
C SER A 77 21.12 7.05 -1.82
N VAL A 78 20.23 6.51 -0.98
CA VAL A 78 18.89 6.06 -1.35
C VAL A 78 18.05 7.18 -1.96
N MET A 79 17.99 8.35 -1.31
CA MET A 79 17.19 9.48 -1.79
C MET A 79 17.68 10.07 -3.12
N LYS A 80 18.94 9.81 -3.50
CA LYS A 80 19.50 10.24 -4.79
C LYS A 80 19.13 9.31 -5.95
N VAL A 81 18.61 8.11 -5.66
CA VAL A 81 18.18 7.17 -6.70
C VAL A 81 16.96 7.76 -7.41
N LYS A 82 17.08 8.02 -8.71
CA LYS A 82 16.00 8.65 -9.49
C LYS A 82 14.77 7.75 -9.57
N THR A 83 14.98 6.44 -9.68
CA THR A 83 13.90 5.45 -9.60
C THR A 83 13.12 5.57 -8.27
N PHE A 84 13.82 5.76 -7.15
CA PHE A 84 13.17 5.95 -5.85
C PHE A 84 12.34 7.23 -5.80
N GLN A 85 12.86 8.35 -6.29
CA GLN A 85 12.13 9.62 -6.32
C GLN A 85 10.85 9.53 -7.17
N ILE A 86 10.91 8.88 -8.33
CA ILE A 86 9.76 8.70 -9.21
C ILE A 86 8.71 7.80 -8.56
N ILE A 87 9.13 6.68 -7.95
CA ILE A 87 8.20 5.76 -7.28
C ILE A 87 7.56 6.44 -6.07
N VAL A 88 8.31 7.17 -5.24
CA VAL A 88 7.73 7.90 -4.10
C VAL A 88 6.75 8.98 -4.57
N LEU A 89 7.07 9.73 -5.62
CA LEU A 89 6.17 10.74 -6.18
C LEU A 89 4.88 10.12 -6.74
N GLN A 90 5.03 9.00 -7.46
CA GLN A 90 3.90 8.21 -7.92
C GLN A 90 3.09 7.68 -6.74
N GLY A 91 3.75 7.19 -5.70
CA GLY A 91 3.18 6.60 -4.49
C GLY A 91 2.33 7.59 -3.69
N ILE A 92 2.82 8.83 -3.54
CA ILE A 92 2.07 9.93 -2.92
C ILE A 92 0.75 10.19 -3.64
N ILE A 93 0.74 10.12 -4.97
CA ILE A 93 -0.47 10.36 -5.77
C ILE A 93 -1.34 9.10 -5.80
N GLY A 94 -0.71 7.92 -5.87
CA GLY A 94 -1.37 6.64 -5.96
C GLY A 94 -1.99 6.17 -4.66
N SER A 95 -1.59 6.76 -3.53
CA SER A 95 -2.20 6.56 -2.23
C SER A 95 -3.49 7.37 -2.04
N LEU A 96 -3.69 8.46 -2.81
CA LEU A 96 -4.90 9.28 -2.70
C LEU A 96 -6.18 8.45 -2.96
N PRO A 97 -6.30 7.63 -4.03
CA PRO A 97 -7.47 6.79 -4.24
C PRO A 97 -7.70 5.78 -3.11
N TRP A 98 -6.63 5.23 -2.51
CA TRP A 98 -6.76 4.29 -1.38
C TRP A 98 -7.41 4.94 -0.16
N THR A 99 -7.13 6.22 0.10
CA THR A 99 -7.81 6.94 1.16
C THR A 99 -9.27 7.27 0.82
N ALA A 100 -9.58 7.53 -0.45
CA ALA A 100 -10.95 7.77 -0.90
C ALA A 100 -11.81 6.51 -0.70
N ILE A 101 -11.24 5.32 -0.94
CA ILE A 101 -11.92 4.03 -0.73
C ILE A 101 -12.39 3.84 0.73
N VAL A 102 -11.76 4.48 1.72
CA VAL A 102 -12.22 4.41 3.13
C VAL A 102 -13.65 4.96 3.28
N PHE A 103 -14.05 5.91 2.45
CA PHE A 103 -15.41 6.47 2.43
C PHE A 103 -16.42 5.56 1.73
N PHE A 104 -16.02 4.44 1.11
CA PHE A 104 -16.98 3.52 0.46
C PHE A 104 -18.00 2.97 1.45
N THR A 105 -17.58 2.64 2.67
CA THR A 105 -18.51 2.19 3.72
C THR A 105 -19.60 3.23 3.98
N MET A 106 -19.21 4.50 4.16
CA MET A 106 -20.15 5.60 4.34
C MET A 106 -21.04 5.78 3.10
N TRP A 107 -20.46 5.70 1.90
CA TRP A 107 -21.21 5.82 0.65
C TRP A 107 -22.26 4.72 0.50
N PHE A 108 -21.93 3.46 0.80
CA PHE A 108 -22.91 2.37 0.78
C PHE A 108 -24.04 2.57 1.79
N GLU A 109 -23.71 3.04 3.00
CA GLU A 109 -24.73 3.39 4.01
C GLU A 109 -25.62 4.55 3.54
N LEU A 110 -25.08 5.55 2.82
CA LEU A 110 -25.87 6.64 2.25
C LEU A 110 -26.81 6.19 1.12
N ILE A 111 -26.42 5.18 0.35
CA ILE A 111 -27.31 4.52 -0.64
C ILE A 111 -28.48 3.82 0.06
N GLY A 112 -28.33 3.45 1.33
CA GLY A 112 -29.32 2.72 2.11
C GLY A 112 -28.99 1.25 2.33
N PHE A 113 -27.75 0.80 2.04
CA PHE A 113 -27.31 -0.54 2.43
C PHE A 113 -27.19 -0.64 3.95
N ASP A 114 -27.54 -1.81 4.49
CA ASP A 114 -27.31 -2.08 5.90
C ASP A 114 -25.83 -2.29 6.20
N ASN A 115 -25.44 -2.09 7.47
CA ASN A 115 -24.05 -2.20 7.90
C ASN A 115 -23.43 -3.57 7.58
N ASN A 116 -24.22 -4.65 7.53
CA ASN A 116 -23.68 -5.97 7.18
C ASN A 116 -23.42 -6.09 5.68
N SER A 117 -24.32 -5.60 4.81
CA SER A 117 -24.10 -5.60 3.35
C SER A 117 -22.92 -4.72 2.96
N SER A 118 -22.80 -3.52 3.54
CA SER A 118 -21.66 -2.62 3.33
C SER A 118 -20.34 -3.26 3.78
N ALA A 119 -20.34 -3.94 4.94
CA ALA A 119 -19.18 -4.68 5.41
C ALA A 119 -18.84 -5.88 4.51
N ALA A 120 -19.84 -6.59 3.99
CA ALA A 120 -19.65 -7.71 3.07
C ALA A 120 -19.03 -7.25 1.74
N LEU A 121 -19.50 -6.13 1.18
CA LEU A 121 -18.93 -5.53 -0.03
C LEU A 121 -17.47 -5.11 0.17
N ASN A 122 -17.16 -4.43 1.28
CA ASN A 122 -15.79 -4.08 1.63
C ASN A 122 -14.89 -5.30 1.88
N SER A 123 -15.43 -6.35 2.50
CA SER A 123 -14.70 -7.60 2.71
C SER A 123 -14.40 -8.30 1.38
N LEU A 124 -15.37 -8.31 0.46
CA LEU A 124 -15.17 -8.87 -0.88
C LEU A 124 -14.13 -8.07 -1.67
N PHE A 125 -14.16 -6.74 -1.57
CA PHE A 125 -13.12 -5.87 -2.11
C PHE A 125 -11.74 -6.21 -1.53
N ALA A 126 -11.64 -6.39 -0.21
CA ALA A 126 -10.37 -6.76 0.44
C ALA A 126 -9.85 -8.14 -0.01
N ILE A 127 -10.74 -9.13 -0.19
CA ILE A 127 -10.40 -10.44 -0.76
C ILE A 127 -9.93 -10.28 -2.22
N GLY A 128 -10.60 -9.42 -3.00
CA GLY A 128 -10.17 -9.03 -4.34
C GLY A 128 -8.76 -8.42 -4.34
N CYS A 129 -8.49 -7.49 -3.44
CA CYS A 129 -7.17 -6.88 -3.27
C CYS A 129 -6.08 -7.91 -2.92
N ALA A 130 -6.35 -8.82 -1.98
CA ALA A 130 -5.41 -9.85 -1.56
C ALA A 130 -5.10 -10.84 -2.69
N SER A 131 -6.14 -11.31 -3.39
CA SER A 131 -5.98 -12.20 -4.55
C SER A 131 -5.28 -11.49 -5.72
N GLY A 132 -5.64 -10.24 -5.98
CA GLY A 132 -4.99 -9.38 -6.97
C GLY A 132 -3.51 -9.16 -6.67
N ALA A 133 -3.14 -8.90 -5.42
CA ALA A 133 -1.75 -8.70 -5.02
C ALA A 133 -0.91 -9.95 -5.28
N PHE A 134 -1.47 -11.13 -5.00
CA PHE A 134 -0.82 -12.41 -5.32
C PHE A 134 -0.71 -12.63 -6.83
N ILE A 135 -1.81 -12.47 -7.58
CA ILE A 135 -1.86 -12.68 -9.04
C ILE A 135 -0.92 -11.70 -9.76
N GLY A 136 -0.96 -10.42 -9.39
CA GLY A 136 -0.12 -9.36 -9.94
C GLY A 136 1.36 -9.62 -9.70
N GLY A 137 1.74 -10.09 -8.50
CA GLY A 137 3.11 -10.53 -8.21
C GLY A 137 3.55 -11.69 -9.10
N VAL A 138 2.75 -12.76 -9.19
CA VAL A 138 3.06 -13.95 -10.02
C VAL A 138 3.18 -13.59 -11.50
N ILE A 139 2.26 -12.77 -12.02
CA ILE A 139 2.28 -12.34 -13.43
C ILE A 139 3.53 -11.50 -13.69
N ALA A 140 3.84 -10.54 -12.82
CA ALA A 140 5.00 -9.68 -12.99
C ALA A 140 6.32 -10.45 -12.90
N ASP A 141 6.44 -11.41 -11.98
CA ASP A 141 7.63 -12.25 -11.88
C ASP A 141 7.81 -13.17 -13.09
N ARG A 142 6.72 -13.71 -13.66
CA ARG A 142 6.79 -14.47 -14.91
C ARG A 142 7.17 -13.61 -16.10
N LEU A 143 6.56 -12.43 -16.24
CA LEU A 143 6.86 -11.51 -17.33
C LEU A 143 8.26 -10.92 -17.20
N SER A 144 8.76 -10.69 -15.99
CA SER A 144 10.12 -10.20 -15.74
C SER A 144 11.19 -11.18 -16.21
N LYS A 145 10.90 -12.49 -16.31
CA LYS A 145 11.83 -13.45 -16.94
C LYS A 145 12.06 -13.18 -18.43
N HIS A 146 11.06 -12.64 -19.12
CA HIS A 146 11.14 -12.37 -20.57
C HIS A 146 11.47 -10.90 -20.86
N TYR A 147 10.85 -9.96 -20.13
CA TYR A 147 11.07 -8.52 -20.23
C TYR A 147 11.52 -7.93 -18.88
N PRO A 148 12.79 -8.10 -18.51
CA PRO A 148 13.24 -7.86 -17.14
C PRO A 148 13.24 -6.38 -16.74
N ASP A 149 13.31 -5.46 -17.70
CA ASP A 149 13.36 -4.01 -17.42
C ASP A 149 11.99 -3.32 -17.56
N SER A 150 11.02 -3.94 -18.24
CA SER A 150 9.76 -3.28 -18.61
C SER A 150 8.52 -3.97 -18.05
N ALA A 151 8.56 -5.28 -17.83
CA ALA A 151 7.39 -6.05 -17.38
C ALA A 151 6.77 -5.50 -16.10
N ARG A 152 7.60 -5.21 -15.09
CA ARG A 152 7.12 -4.74 -13.79
C ARG A 152 6.39 -3.39 -13.91
N VAL A 153 6.93 -2.47 -14.70
CA VAL A 153 6.33 -1.15 -14.96
C VAL A 153 5.04 -1.27 -15.77
N MET A 154 4.99 -2.17 -16.77
CA MET A 154 3.77 -2.44 -17.55
C MET A 154 2.64 -2.96 -16.66
N CYS A 155 2.93 -3.89 -15.75
CA CYS A 155 1.94 -4.40 -14.80
C CYS A 155 1.39 -3.29 -13.89
N ALA A 156 2.24 -2.38 -13.41
CA ALA A 156 1.80 -1.24 -12.60
C ALA A 156 0.94 -0.25 -13.39
N GLN A 157 1.32 0.06 -14.64
CA GLN A 157 0.51 0.92 -15.50
C GLN A 157 -0.83 0.32 -15.83
N PHE A 158 -0.88 -0.98 -16.14
CA PHE A 158 -2.13 -1.69 -16.35
C PHE A 158 -3.03 -1.60 -15.11
N SER A 159 -2.48 -1.84 -13.93
CA SER A 159 -3.21 -1.78 -12.66
C SER A 159 -3.77 -0.38 -12.38
N ALA A 160 -2.95 0.66 -12.50
CA ALA A 160 -3.39 2.04 -12.32
C ALA A 160 -4.42 2.47 -13.38
N PHE A 161 -4.24 2.04 -14.63
CA PHE A 161 -5.18 2.31 -15.72
C PHE A 161 -6.53 1.65 -15.47
N MET A 162 -6.57 0.37 -15.06
CA MET A 162 -7.81 -0.34 -14.76
C MET A 162 -8.58 0.26 -13.57
N GLY A 163 -7.90 0.98 -12.68
CA GLY A 163 -8.55 1.75 -11.63
C GLY A 163 -9.54 2.80 -12.16
N ILE A 164 -9.27 3.41 -13.33
CA ILE A 164 -10.12 4.44 -13.94
C ILE A 164 -11.48 3.89 -14.39
N PRO A 165 -11.56 2.91 -15.32
CA PRO A 165 -12.83 2.38 -15.80
C PRO A 165 -13.63 1.72 -14.68
N PHE A 166 -12.98 1.00 -13.75
CA PHE A 166 -13.71 0.40 -12.64
C PHE A 166 -14.27 1.44 -11.67
N SER A 167 -13.54 2.52 -11.36
CA SER A 167 -14.07 3.62 -10.54
C SER A 167 -15.25 4.31 -11.22
N TRP A 168 -15.17 4.52 -12.55
CA TRP A 168 -16.27 5.06 -13.33
C TRP A 168 -17.49 4.15 -13.34
N ILE A 169 -17.30 2.85 -13.58
CA ILE A 169 -18.41 1.88 -13.59
C ILE A 169 -19.07 1.85 -12.21
N LEU A 170 -18.29 1.75 -11.15
CA LEU A 170 -18.77 1.63 -9.77
C LEU A 170 -19.59 2.85 -9.33
N LEU A 171 -19.07 4.06 -9.57
CA LEU A 171 -19.61 5.28 -8.98
C LEU A 171 -20.67 5.97 -9.87
N THR A 172 -20.63 5.75 -11.19
CA THR A 172 -21.53 6.43 -12.16
C THR A 172 -22.43 5.50 -12.97
N VAL A 173 -22.00 4.28 -13.32
CA VAL A 173 -22.80 3.41 -14.20
C VAL A 173 -23.81 2.59 -13.41
N ILE A 174 -23.44 2.09 -12.24
CA ILE A 174 -24.34 1.31 -11.39
C ILE A 174 -25.34 2.28 -10.73
N PRO A 175 -26.67 2.07 -10.91
CA PRO A 175 -27.66 2.85 -10.20
C PRO A 175 -27.47 2.73 -8.69
N GLN A 176 -27.48 3.86 -7.99
CA GLN A 176 -27.31 3.92 -6.54
C GLN A 176 -28.58 3.47 -5.81
N SER A 177 -28.93 2.19 -5.94
CA SER A 177 -30.01 1.54 -5.21
C SER A 177 -29.56 0.21 -4.61
N VAL A 178 -30.29 -0.23 -3.59
CA VAL A 178 -29.99 -1.46 -2.84
C VAL A 178 -30.19 -2.74 -3.66
N ASP A 179 -30.99 -2.68 -4.72
CA ASP A 179 -31.32 -3.84 -5.58
C ASP A 179 -30.10 -4.36 -6.35
N TYR A 180 -29.10 -3.51 -6.60
CA TYR A 180 -27.92 -3.82 -7.40
C TYR A 180 -26.74 -4.35 -6.58
N TRP A 181 -26.98 -4.94 -5.40
CA TRP A 181 -25.91 -5.45 -4.52
C TRP A 181 -24.91 -6.35 -5.26
N TYR A 182 -25.38 -7.28 -6.10
CA TYR A 182 -24.52 -8.18 -6.87
C TYR A 182 -23.64 -7.45 -7.90
N ALA A 183 -24.13 -6.37 -8.49
CA ALA A 183 -23.36 -5.56 -9.44
C ALA A 183 -22.24 -4.80 -8.73
N PHE A 184 -22.50 -4.26 -7.53
CA PHE A 184 -21.47 -3.67 -6.67
C PHE A 184 -20.44 -4.71 -6.23
N ALA A 185 -20.89 -5.88 -5.79
CA ALA A 185 -20.04 -6.97 -5.34
C ALA A 185 -19.07 -7.43 -6.44
N PHE A 186 -19.60 -7.70 -7.64
CA PHE A 186 -18.80 -8.09 -8.80
C PHE A 186 -17.79 -7.00 -9.17
N THR A 187 -18.25 -5.76 -9.32
CA THR A 187 -17.38 -4.64 -9.71
C THR A 187 -16.26 -4.40 -8.70
N LEU A 188 -16.56 -4.41 -7.40
CA LEU A 188 -15.57 -4.28 -6.35
C LEU A 188 -14.57 -5.43 -6.32
N PHE A 189 -15.02 -6.67 -6.52
CA PHE A 189 -14.12 -7.82 -6.55
C PHE A 189 -13.09 -7.70 -7.68
N PHE A 190 -13.55 -7.41 -8.91
CA PHE A 190 -12.66 -7.25 -10.06
C PHE A 190 -11.81 -5.98 -10.00
N MET A 191 -12.36 -4.89 -9.46
CA MET A 191 -11.61 -3.69 -9.16
C MET A 191 -10.48 -4.00 -8.18
N GLY A 192 -10.78 -4.65 -7.05
CA GLY A 192 -9.78 -5.06 -6.05
C GLY A 192 -8.70 -5.95 -6.65
N ILE A 193 -9.07 -6.91 -7.51
CA ILE A 193 -8.11 -7.76 -8.21
C ILE A 193 -7.17 -6.93 -9.08
N THR A 194 -7.64 -5.89 -9.75
CA THR A 194 -6.85 -5.18 -10.76
C THR A 194 -6.06 -4.00 -10.22
N ILE A 195 -6.52 -3.31 -9.18
CA ILE A 195 -5.84 -2.10 -8.65
C ILE A 195 -4.71 -2.40 -7.66
N SER A 196 -4.61 -3.63 -7.13
CA SER A 196 -3.68 -3.95 -6.05
C SER A 196 -2.27 -4.35 -6.51
N TRP A 197 -2.00 -4.33 -7.82
CA TRP A 197 -0.75 -4.87 -8.35
C TRP A 197 0.42 -3.91 -8.14
N CYS A 198 0.22 -2.59 -8.26
CA CYS A 198 1.29 -1.58 -8.22
C CYS A 198 2.38 -1.82 -7.15
N ALA A 199 1.98 -2.05 -5.89
CA ALA A 199 2.91 -2.24 -4.79
C ALA A 199 3.66 -3.58 -4.85
N THR A 200 2.94 -4.67 -5.16
CA THR A 200 3.46 -6.05 -5.12
C THR A 200 4.19 -6.45 -6.39
N SER A 201 3.75 -5.96 -7.56
CA SER A 201 4.31 -6.28 -8.87
C SER A 201 5.53 -5.42 -9.22
N ALA A 202 5.50 -4.13 -8.84
CA ALA A 202 6.47 -3.14 -9.28
C ALA A 202 7.24 -2.48 -8.13
N ASN A 203 6.59 -1.73 -7.25
CA ASN A 203 7.32 -0.86 -6.32
C ASN A 203 8.25 -1.66 -5.39
N ASN A 204 7.73 -2.67 -4.69
CA ASN A 204 8.54 -3.46 -3.76
C ASN A 204 9.66 -4.25 -4.48
N PRO A 205 9.39 -4.98 -5.58
CA PRO A 205 10.47 -5.68 -6.29
C PRO A 205 11.50 -4.78 -6.96
N ILE A 206 11.09 -3.62 -7.50
CA ILE A 206 12.02 -2.65 -8.10
C ILE A 206 12.99 -2.13 -7.04
N PHE A 207 12.51 -1.80 -5.84
CA PHE A 207 13.38 -1.41 -4.74
C PHE A 207 14.34 -2.53 -4.33
N ALA A 208 13.89 -3.79 -4.32
CA ALA A 208 14.76 -4.93 -4.05
C ALA A 208 15.89 -5.07 -5.09
N GLU A 209 15.62 -4.76 -6.36
CA GLU A 209 16.59 -4.87 -7.46
C GLU A 209 17.56 -3.68 -7.55
N VAL A 210 17.11 -2.47 -7.22
CA VAL A 210 17.93 -1.26 -7.35
C VAL A 210 18.85 -1.07 -6.14
N VAL A 211 18.52 -1.65 -4.98
CA VAL A 211 19.19 -1.31 -3.71
C VAL A 211 19.83 -2.52 -3.02
N PRO A 212 21.06 -2.36 -2.51
CA PRO A 212 21.76 -3.44 -1.82
C PRO A 212 20.97 -3.98 -0.63
N PRO A 213 21.09 -5.29 -0.31
CA PRO A 213 20.38 -5.93 0.79
C PRO A 213 20.50 -5.20 2.14
N LYS A 214 21.67 -4.61 2.41
CA LYS A 214 21.96 -3.84 3.64
C LYS A 214 21.04 -2.64 3.86
N HIS A 215 20.47 -2.05 2.79
CA HIS A 215 19.66 -0.82 2.87
C HIS A 215 18.20 -1.01 2.47
N ARG A 216 17.77 -2.22 2.08
CA ARG A 216 16.39 -2.48 1.60
C ARG A 216 15.33 -2.11 2.63
N THR A 217 15.50 -2.50 3.89
CA THR A 217 14.55 -2.19 4.96
C THR A 217 14.37 -0.69 5.15
N MET A 218 15.46 0.07 5.03
CA MET A 218 15.44 1.53 5.13
C MET A 218 14.62 2.17 4.01
N ILE A 219 14.79 1.69 2.77
CA ILE A 219 13.99 2.18 1.62
C ILE A 219 12.52 1.93 1.80
N TYR A 220 12.14 0.71 2.16
CA TYR A 220 10.74 0.38 2.36
C TYR A 220 10.13 1.24 3.47
N ALA A 221 10.89 1.49 4.55
CA ALA A 221 10.45 2.36 5.63
C ALA A 221 10.25 3.81 5.15
N PHE A 222 11.21 4.38 4.41
CA PHE A 222 11.08 5.74 3.87
C PHE A 222 9.94 5.86 2.85
N ASP A 223 9.81 4.91 1.93
CA ASP A 223 8.71 4.85 0.97
C ASP A 223 7.36 4.89 1.70
N ARG A 224 7.13 3.97 2.65
CA ARG A 224 5.88 3.92 3.43
C ARG A 224 5.67 5.19 4.25
N ALA A 225 6.72 5.77 4.83
CA ALA A 225 6.62 6.98 5.62
C ALA A 225 6.21 8.19 4.76
N PHE A 226 6.82 8.37 3.59
CA PHE A 226 6.47 9.45 2.68
C PHE A 226 5.07 9.24 2.06
N GLU A 227 4.83 8.08 1.45
CA GLU A 227 3.53 7.76 0.85
C GLU A 227 2.40 7.93 1.87
N GLY A 228 2.55 7.35 3.07
CA GLY A 228 1.53 7.38 4.12
C GLY A 228 1.31 8.78 4.70
N SER A 229 2.38 9.56 4.90
CA SER A 229 2.26 10.92 5.45
C SER A 229 1.48 11.84 4.51
N PHE A 230 1.80 11.82 3.21
CA PHE A 230 1.07 12.64 2.24
C PHE A 230 -0.32 12.09 1.92
N ALA A 231 -0.51 10.77 1.95
CA ALA A 231 -1.83 10.15 1.82
C ALA A 231 -2.81 10.68 2.86
N SER A 232 -2.36 10.99 4.08
CA SER A 232 -3.23 11.49 5.15
C SER A 232 -3.98 12.79 4.78
N LEU A 233 -3.41 13.61 3.87
CA LEU A 233 -4.03 14.85 3.39
C LEU A 233 -5.19 14.61 2.41
N ALA A 234 -5.27 13.41 1.85
CA ALA A 234 -6.25 13.05 0.85
C ALA A 234 -7.67 12.89 1.41
N ALA A 235 -7.82 12.34 2.62
CA ALA A 235 -9.13 12.20 3.25
C ALA A 235 -9.80 13.56 3.53
N PRO A 236 -9.12 14.57 4.10
CA PRO A 236 -9.63 15.94 4.15
C PRO A 236 -9.92 16.53 2.76
N ALA A 237 -9.07 16.25 1.75
CA ALA A 237 -9.30 16.73 0.39
C ALA A 237 -10.57 16.15 -0.24
N VAL A 238 -10.84 14.85 -0.06
CA VAL A 238 -12.11 14.21 -0.49
C VAL A 238 -13.30 14.89 0.17
N GLY A 239 -13.24 15.14 1.49
CA GLY A 239 -14.29 15.85 2.21
C GLY A 239 -14.54 17.25 1.65
N LEU A 240 -13.47 18.05 1.47
CA LEU A 240 -13.57 19.41 0.94
C LEU A 240 -14.10 19.46 -0.50
N VAL A 241 -13.64 18.56 -1.37
CA VAL A 241 -14.13 18.46 -2.76
C VAL A 241 -15.62 18.13 -2.75
N THR A 242 -16.02 17.16 -1.93
CA THR A 242 -17.40 16.71 -1.82
C THR A 242 -18.32 17.80 -1.28
N GLU A 243 -17.90 18.53 -0.24
CA GLU A 243 -18.66 19.61 0.39
C GLU A 243 -18.71 20.88 -0.48
N LYS A 244 -17.56 21.37 -0.96
CA LYS A 244 -17.48 22.68 -1.64
C LYS A 244 -17.80 22.63 -3.13
N ILE A 245 -17.51 21.53 -3.82
CA ILE A 245 -17.71 21.42 -5.28
C ILE A 245 -19.03 20.75 -5.60
N TYR A 246 -19.39 19.71 -4.85
CA TYR A 246 -20.59 18.91 -5.11
C TYR A 246 -21.74 19.18 -4.14
N GLY A 247 -21.56 20.08 -3.16
CA GLY A 247 -22.63 20.58 -2.30
C GLY A 247 -23.10 19.58 -1.24
N TYR A 248 -22.25 18.65 -0.81
CA TYR A 248 -22.60 17.71 0.26
C TYR A 248 -22.74 18.45 1.60
N ASP A 249 -23.95 18.45 2.16
CA ASP A 249 -24.22 19.03 3.47
C ASP A 249 -24.26 17.95 4.56
N ALA A 250 -23.17 17.86 5.32
CA ALA A 250 -23.02 16.87 6.39
C ALA A 250 -24.06 17.03 7.53
N LYS A 251 -24.76 18.17 7.63
CA LYS A 251 -25.70 18.45 8.72
C LYS A 251 -27.13 18.03 8.42
N THR A 252 -27.50 17.90 7.15
CA THR A 252 -28.85 17.53 6.70
C THR A 252 -28.97 16.06 6.30
N VAL A 253 -27.83 15.38 6.15
CA VAL A 253 -27.76 13.96 5.77
C VAL A 253 -28.03 13.06 6.97
N ASN A 254 -29.17 12.36 6.95
CA ASN A 254 -29.47 11.30 7.90
C ASN A 254 -28.91 9.96 7.42
N LEU A 255 -27.80 9.50 8.00
CA LEU A 255 -27.27 8.15 7.74
C LEU A 255 -28.28 7.04 8.10
N ALA A 256 -29.21 7.30 9.03
CA ALA A 256 -30.18 6.30 9.50
C ALA A 256 -31.25 5.93 8.46
N ASN A 257 -31.60 6.85 7.55
CA ASN A 257 -32.64 6.66 6.54
C ASN A 257 -32.09 6.60 5.10
N GLY A 258 -30.78 6.78 4.93
CA GLY A 258 -30.14 7.01 3.63
C GLY A 258 -30.43 8.42 3.09
N SER A 259 -29.55 8.91 2.24
CA SER A 259 -29.75 10.17 1.51
C SER A 259 -29.24 10.00 0.09
N ALA A 260 -30.17 9.86 -0.87
CA ALA A 260 -29.81 9.69 -2.28
C ALA A 260 -29.00 10.89 -2.80
N GLU A 261 -29.38 12.11 -2.45
CA GLU A 261 -28.64 13.32 -2.84
C GLU A 261 -27.23 13.35 -2.24
N GLY A 262 -27.09 12.95 -0.97
CA GLY A 262 -25.79 12.82 -0.31
C GLY A 262 -24.90 11.73 -0.95
N ALA A 263 -25.50 10.58 -1.30
CA ALA A 263 -24.80 9.49 -1.97
C ALA A 263 -24.29 9.89 -3.37
N TYR A 264 -25.07 10.65 -4.14
CA TYR A 264 -24.65 11.18 -5.43
C TYR A 264 -23.56 12.24 -5.32
N ALA A 265 -23.67 13.16 -4.37
CA ALA A 265 -22.64 14.18 -4.13
C ALA A 265 -21.31 13.54 -3.71
N LEU A 266 -21.35 12.57 -2.78
CA LEU A 266 -20.18 11.82 -2.34
C LEU A 266 -19.58 10.97 -3.47
N SER A 267 -20.40 10.25 -4.24
CA SER A 267 -19.92 9.48 -5.39
C SER A 267 -19.14 10.34 -6.38
N ARG A 268 -19.61 11.56 -6.70
CA ARG A 268 -18.90 12.47 -7.61
C ARG A 268 -17.58 12.97 -7.03
N GLY A 269 -17.54 13.26 -5.73
CA GLY A 269 -16.31 13.60 -5.02
C GLY A 269 -15.29 12.47 -5.06
N LEU A 270 -15.74 11.24 -4.77
CA LEU A 270 -14.93 10.03 -4.84
C LEU A 270 -14.41 9.77 -6.26
N LEU A 271 -15.27 9.90 -7.27
CA LEU A 271 -14.92 9.68 -8.67
C LEU A 271 -13.76 10.58 -9.10
N THR A 272 -13.84 11.88 -8.79
CA THR A 272 -12.79 12.85 -9.12
C THR A 272 -11.49 12.51 -8.39
N MET A 273 -11.58 12.18 -7.10
CA MET A 273 -10.43 11.82 -6.26
C MET A 273 -9.84 10.43 -6.56
N MET A 274 -10.48 9.63 -7.42
CA MET A 274 -9.96 8.35 -7.88
C MET A 274 -9.41 8.46 -9.31
N ILE A 275 -10.19 9.00 -10.26
CA ILE A 275 -9.80 9.07 -11.68
C ILE A 275 -8.59 9.98 -11.89
N VAL A 276 -8.59 11.18 -11.30
CA VAL A 276 -7.50 12.14 -11.51
C VAL A 276 -6.18 11.58 -10.99
N PRO A 277 -6.09 11.09 -9.73
CA PRO A 277 -4.84 10.52 -9.25
C PRO A 277 -4.43 9.25 -9.99
N PHE A 278 -5.34 8.34 -10.34
CA PHE A 278 -4.99 7.16 -11.14
C PHE A 278 -4.42 7.54 -12.51
N GLY A 279 -5.03 8.52 -13.20
CA GLY A 279 -4.52 9.02 -14.48
C GLY A 279 -3.12 9.62 -14.35
N VAL A 280 -2.90 10.44 -13.32
CA VAL A 280 -1.59 11.04 -13.04
C VAL A 280 -0.56 9.97 -12.66
N CYS A 281 -0.94 8.92 -11.91
CA CYS A 281 -0.06 7.80 -11.61
C CYS A 281 0.41 7.07 -12.87
N VAL A 282 -0.49 6.80 -13.83
CA VAL A 282 -0.11 6.17 -15.10
C VAL A 282 0.96 6.99 -15.82
N LEU A 283 0.84 8.32 -15.81
CA LEU A 283 1.83 9.23 -16.39
C LEU A 283 3.17 9.17 -15.66
N PHE A 284 3.17 9.13 -14.32
CA PHE A 284 4.41 9.03 -13.53
C PHE A 284 5.14 7.69 -13.69
N TYR A 285 4.45 6.62 -14.07
CA TYR A 285 5.10 5.35 -14.42
C TYR A 285 5.80 5.39 -15.78
N SER A 286 5.43 6.27 -16.71
CA SER A 286 6.02 6.31 -18.06
C SER A 286 7.53 6.63 -18.08
N PRO A 287 8.05 7.60 -17.30
CA PRO A 287 9.49 7.83 -17.16
C PRO A 287 10.26 6.63 -16.59
N LEU A 288 9.59 5.74 -15.84
CA LEU A 288 10.23 4.64 -15.14
C LEU A 288 10.85 3.62 -16.10
N TYR A 289 10.31 3.45 -17.32
CA TYR A 289 10.90 2.56 -18.33
C TYR A 289 12.35 2.89 -18.68
N LEU A 290 12.71 4.18 -18.69
CA LEU A 290 14.05 4.63 -19.04
C LEU A 290 14.97 4.68 -17.82
N VAL A 291 14.43 5.17 -16.69
CA VAL A 291 15.21 5.41 -15.48
C VAL A 291 15.52 4.10 -14.76
N PHE A 292 14.57 3.17 -14.69
CA PHE A 292 14.77 1.88 -14.02
C PHE A 292 15.86 1.05 -14.70
N LYS A 293 15.87 0.99 -16.03
CA LYS A 293 16.92 0.28 -16.78
C LYS A 293 18.31 0.79 -16.40
N ARG A 294 18.49 2.11 -16.39
CA ARG A 294 19.76 2.76 -16.05
C ARG A 294 20.18 2.52 -14.60
N ASP A 295 19.25 2.67 -13.66
CA ASP A 295 19.56 2.49 -12.23
C ASP A 295 19.87 1.02 -11.88
N ARG A 296 19.18 0.08 -12.55
CA ARG A 296 19.44 -1.36 -12.42
C ARG A 296 20.82 -1.76 -12.95
N GLU A 297 21.23 -1.23 -14.10
CA GLU A 297 22.58 -1.45 -14.65
C GLU A 297 23.65 -0.90 -13.70
N ASN A 298 23.45 0.30 -13.14
CA ASN A 298 24.35 0.89 -12.15
C ASN A 298 24.45 0.05 -10.87
N ALA A 299 23.32 -0.49 -10.39
CA ALA A 299 23.29 -1.36 -9.21
C ALA A 299 24.04 -2.68 -9.45
N LYS A 300 23.88 -3.29 -10.63
CA LYS A 300 24.64 -4.48 -11.02
C LYS A 300 26.14 -4.20 -11.07
N LEU A 301 26.55 -3.09 -11.69
CA LEU A 301 27.95 -2.68 -11.76
C LEU A 301 28.57 -2.44 -10.37
N ALA A 302 27.81 -1.84 -9.45
CA ALA A 302 28.25 -1.64 -8.07
C ALA A 302 28.42 -2.98 -7.33
N SER A 303 27.48 -3.92 -7.51
CA SER A 303 27.55 -5.27 -6.94
C SER A 303 28.74 -6.06 -7.46
N PHE A 304 29.06 -5.97 -8.76
CA PHE A 304 30.25 -6.64 -9.32
C PHE A 304 31.54 -6.08 -8.73
N LYS A 305 31.65 -4.76 -8.58
CA LYS A 305 32.82 -4.13 -7.94
C LYS A 305 32.99 -4.52 -6.47
N GLU A 306 31.89 -4.64 -5.72
CA GLU A 306 31.96 -5.15 -4.34
C GLU A 306 32.42 -6.61 -4.29
N GLN A 307 32.04 -7.45 -5.27
CA GLN A 307 32.49 -8.84 -5.34
C GLN A 307 33.95 -9.00 -5.78
N GLU A 308 34.48 -8.10 -6.62
CA GLU A 308 35.90 -8.10 -7.00
C GLU A 308 36.83 -7.59 -5.88
N LEU A 309 36.29 -6.87 -4.88
CA LEU A 309 37.03 -6.32 -3.74
C LEU A 309 37.07 -7.25 -2.52
N VAL A 310 36.36 -8.39 -2.57
CA VAL A 310 36.31 -9.44 -1.54
C VAL A 310 37.12 -10.64 -2.02
#